data_AF-A0AAE1XFS9-F1
#
_entry.id   AF-A0AAE1XFS9-F1
#
_cell.length_a   1.000
_cell.length_b   1.000
_cell.length_c   1.000
_cell.angle_alpha   90.00
_cell.angle_beta   90.00
_cell.angle_gamma   90.00
#
_symmetry.space_group_name_H-M   'P 1'
#
loop_
_entity.id
_entity.type
_entity.pdbx_description
1 polymer ?
#
loop_
_entity_poly.entity_id
_entity_poly.type
_entity_poly.pdbx_seq_one_letter_code
_entity_poly.pdbx_strand_id
1 'polypeptide(L)'
;MESQLGNQRLDLDLSSSSLNGSKASHQEGNIIIDSGTTLTFLPSDLYDRVIRAVKSQTKLRQITDPQGLLNLCYLSRGNVAEVPKITVHFRGADVELKPINTFVKTTQASLCLAFAPANVLQFMVIWHKWISWWGMIWKRRPSLLSQLIAAKHENS
;
A
#
# COMPACT_ATOMS: atom_id res chain seq x y z
N MET A 1 13.15 1.94 35.26
CA MET A 1 11.71 1.99 35.57
C MET A 1 11.01 2.46 34.31
N GLU A 2 10.18 1.57 33.73
CA GLU A 2 9.08 1.76 32.75
C GLU A 2 9.37 2.56 31.46
N SER A 3 8.95 2.14 30.26
CA SER A 3 7.74 1.41 29.88
C SER A 3 7.93 0.58 28.61
N GLN A 4 7.61 -0.72 28.66
CA GLN A 4 7.22 -1.49 27.47
C GLN A 4 5.76 -1.18 27.17
N LEU A 5 5.51 -0.27 26.24
CA LEU A 5 4.19 -0.09 25.63
C LEU A 5 4.27 -0.62 24.21
N GLY A 6 3.72 -1.82 23.98
CA GLY A 6 3.36 -2.32 22.65
C GLY A 6 4.41 -3.19 21.96
N ASN A 7 4.55 -4.46 22.34
CA ASN A 7 5.35 -5.44 21.60
C ASN A 7 4.45 -6.40 20.79
N GLN A 8 3.57 -5.85 19.95
CA GLN A 8 2.70 -6.65 19.10
C GLN A 8 3.46 -7.11 17.86
N ARG A 9 3.78 -8.41 17.80
CA ARG A 9 4.37 -9.05 16.63
C ARG A 9 3.27 -9.47 15.67
N LEU A 10 3.40 -9.11 14.40
CA LEU A 10 2.51 -9.54 13.33
C LEU A 10 3.27 -10.50 12.43
N ASP A 11 2.87 -11.76 12.43
CA ASP A 11 3.48 -12.74 11.55
C ASP A 11 2.89 -12.65 10.13
N LEU A 12 3.77 -12.86 9.15
CA LEU A 12 3.42 -13.01 7.74
C LEU A 12 2.91 -14.43 7.51
N ASP A 13 1.64 -14.68 7.81
CA ASP A 13 0.98 -15.88 7.30
C ASP A 13 0.36 -15.52 5.93
N LEU A 14 0.96 -16.03 4.84
CA LEU A 14 0.50 -15.88 3.45
C LEU A 14 -0.50 -17.00 3.08
N SER A 15 -1.29 -17.45 4.04
CA SER A 15 -2.17 -18.61 3.91
C SER A 15 -3.49 -18.34 3.15
N SER A 16 -3.76 -17.12 2.68
CA SER A 16 -5.01 -16.79 1.96
C SER A 16 -4.96 -17.00 0.45
N SER A 17 -3.80 -17.20 -0.17
CA SER A 17 -3.69 -17.71 -1.54
C SER A 17 -3.57 -19.23 -1.52
N SER A 18 -4.72 -19.89 -1.36
CA SER A 18 -4.95 -21.34 -1.40
C SER A 18 -4.05 -22.10 -2.39
N LEU A 19 -3.12 -22.90 -1.88
CA LEU A 19 -2.67 -24.14 -2.51
C LEU A 19 -2.83 -25.27 -1.48
N ASN A 20 -3.76 -26.18 -1.76
CA ASN A 20 -4.03 -27.36 -0.95
C ASN A 20 -2.76 -28.21 -0.76
N GLY A 21 -2.50 -28.61 0.49
CA GLY A 21 -1.77 -29.82 0.81
C GLY A 21 -0.36 -29.62 1.35
N SER A 22 -0.25 -30.00 2.64
CA SER A 22 0.95 -30.50 3.34
C SER A 22 2.07 -29.52 3.74
N LYS A 23 2.25 -29.45 5.07
CA LYS A 23 3.36 -28.89 5.85
C LYS A 23 3.57 -27.38 5.68
N ALA A 24 3.58 -26.67 6.81
CA ALA A 24 3.95 -25.25 6.90
C ALA A 24 5.40 -25.06 6.44
N SER A 25 5.60 -25.01 5.12
CA SER A 25 6.77 -24.39 4.53
C SER A 25 6.53 -22.89 4.69
N HIS A 26 7.45 -22.23 5.40
CA HIS A 26 7.58 -20.78 5.30
C HIS A 26 7.85 -20.49 3.81
N GLN A 27 6.81 -20.12 3.07
CA GLN A 27 6.99 -19.65 1.70
C GLN A 27 7.77 -18.34 1.79
N GLU A 28 8.97 -18.34 1.21
CA GLU A 28 9.78 -17.13 1.10
C GLU A 28 9.03 -16.12 0.20
N GLY A 29 8.57 -15.04 0.80
CA GLY A 29 8.03 -13.89 0.07
C GLY A 29 9.18 -13.01 -0.41
N ASN A 30 9.18 -12.66 -1.71
CA ASN A 30 10.16 -11.72 -2.26
C ASN A 30 9.86 -10.30 -1.78
N ILE A 31 10.91 -9.56 -1.41
CA ILE A 31 10.85 -8.15 -1.00
C ILE A 31 11.55 -7.32 -2.06
N ILE A 32 10.86 -6.30 -2.56
CA ILE A 32 11.42 -5.33 -3.50
C ILE A 32 11.75 -4.06 -2.72
N ILE A 33 13.00 -3.62 -2.81
CA ILE A 33 13.46 -2.36 -2.25
C ILE A 33 13.67 -1.41 -3.42
N ASP A 34 12.80 -0.41 -3.52
CA ASP A 34 12.85 0.61 -4.57
C ASP A 34 13.01 1.99 -3.93
N SER A 35 14.09 2.68 -4.27
CA SER A 35 14.35 4.05 -3.80
C SER A 35 13.44 5.08 -4.46
N GLY A 36 12.79 4.73 -5.58
CA GLY A 36 11.86 5.59 -6.31
C GLY A 36 10.45 5.64 -5.72
N THR A 37 10.15 4.79 -4.72
CA THR A 37 8.80 4.66 -4.18
C THR A 37 8.70 5.28 -2.78
N THR A 38 7.68 6.12 -2.56
CA THR A 38 7.41 6.74 -1.25
C THR A 38 6.63 5.83 -0.29
N LEU A 39 5.79 4.93 -0.81
CA LEU A 39 4.91 4.08 0.00
C LEU A 39 5.47 2.66 0.14
N THR A 40 5.29 2.06 1.32
CA THR A 40 5.52 0.62 1.50
C THR A 40 4.29 -0.15 1.09
N PHE A 41 4.41 -1.02 0.09
CA PHE A 41 3.30 -1.85 -0.39
C PHE A 41 3.34 -3.23 0.23
N LEU A 42 2.23 -3.63 0.85
CA LEU A 42 2.10 -4.90 1.56
C LEU A 42 0.99 -5.75 0.95
N PRO A 43 1.06 -7.09 1.03
CA PRO A 43 -0.10 -7.94 0.78
C PRO A 43 -1.30 -7.46 1.60
N SER A 44 -2.49 -7.44 1.01
CA SER A 44 -3.67 -6.79 1.63
C SER A 44 -3.96 -7.29 3.05
N ASP A 45 -3.87 -8.60 3.28
CA ASP A 45 -4.13 -9.16 4.62
C ASP A 45 -3.10 -8.72 5.67
N LEU A 46 -1.85 -8.55 5.26
CA LEU A 46 -0.81 -8.01 6.13
C LEU A 46 -1.04 -6.53 6.38
N TYR A 47 -1.35 -5.77 5.33
CA TYR A 47 -1.69 -4.36 5.43
C TYR A 47 -2.78 -4.12 6.47
N ASP A 48 -3.87 -4.89 6.42
CA ASP A 48 -4.99 -4.79 7.37
C ASP A 48 -4.58 -5.16 8.80
N ARG A 49 -3.66 -6.11 8.98
CA ARG A 49 -3.09 -6.43 10.30
C ARG A 49 -2.23 -5.28 10.83
N VAL A 50 -1.36 -4.70 9.99
CA VAL A 50 -0.51 -3.56 10.35
C VAL A 50 -1.36 -2.35 10.73
N ILE A 51 -2.38 -2.01 9.95
CA ILE A 51 -3.31 -0.92 10.24
C ILE A 51 -3.95 -1.10 11.62
N ARG A 52 -4.45 -2.30 11.93
CA ARG A 52 -5.05 -2.60 13.24
C ARG A 52 -4.04 -2.45 14.39
N ALA A 53 -2.83 -2.98 14.24
CA ALA A 53 -1.79 -2.89 15.27
C ALA A 53 -1.30 -1.45 15.49
N VAL A 54 -1.14 -0.67 14.42
CA VAL A 54 -0.77 0.75 14.55
C VAL A 54 -1.90 1.52 15.23
N LYS A 55 -3.17 1.26 14.87
CA LYS A 55 -4.34 1.87 15.52
C LYS A 55 -4.41 1.57 17.01
N SER A 56 -4.15 0.33 17.43
CA SER A 56 -4.20 -0.05 18.85
C SER A 56 -3.09 0.56 19.69
N GLN A 57 -1.95 0.91 19.07
CA GLN A 57 -0.80 1.49 19.77
C GLN A 57 -0.75 3.02 19.70
N THR A 58 -1.50 3.64 18.79
CA THR A 58 -1.48 5.09 18.60
C THR A 58 -2.63 5.75 19.35
N LYS A 59 -2.32 6.68 20.26
CA LYS A 59 -3.32 7.41 21.07
C LYS A 59 -3.85 8.69 20.41
N LEU A 60 -3.33 9.02 19.22
CA LEU A 60 -3.73 10.23 18.51
C LEU A 60 -5.14 10.12 17.94
N ARG A 61 -5.81 11.26 17.82
CA ARG A 61 -7.11 11.36 17.16
C ARG A 61 -6.97 11.00 15.68
N GLN A 62 -7.68 9.96 15.25
CA GLN A 62 -7.79 9.61 13.84
C GLN A 62 -8.55 10.70 13.07
N ILE A 63 -8.08 10.98 11.85
CA ILE A 63 -8.72 11.91 10.91
C ILE A 63 -8.78 11.25 9.53
N THR A 64 -9.70 11.71 8.69
CA THR A 64 -9.67 11.38 7.26
C THR A 64 -8.47 12.07 6.61
N ASP A 65 -7.79 11.38 5.69
CA ASP A 65 -6.76 12.02 4.87
C ASP A 65 -7.37 13.14 4.03
N PRO A 66 -6.91 14.39 4.17
CA PRO A 66 -7.38 15.50 3.34
C PRO A 66 -7.17 15.27 1.84
N GLN A 67 -6.20 14.43 1.46
CA GLN A 67 -5.90 14.10 0.06
C GLN A 67 -6.64 12.84 -0.44
N GLY A 68 -7.23 12.05 0.47
CA GLY A 68 -7.94 10.82 0.15
C GLY A 68 -7.06 9.67 -0.38
N LEU A 69 -5.74 9.72 -0.15
CA LEU A 69 -4.78 8.75 -0.66
C LEU A 69 -4.38 7.69 0.38
N LEU A 70 -4.38 8.05 1.67
CA LEU A 70 -3.92 7.20 2.76
C LEU A 70 -5.07 6.83 3.72
N ASN A 71 -5.12 5.55 4.12
CA ASN A 71 -6.25 5.03 4.90
C ASN A 71 -6.12 5.22 6.41
N LEU A 72 -4.95 5.63 6.91
CA LEU A 72 -4.73 5.84 8.34
C LEU A 72 -3.95 7.12 8.60
N CYS A 73 -4.67 8.14 9.07
CA CYS A 73 -4.14 9.45 9.39
C CYS A 73 -4.53 9.89 10.80
N TYR A 74 -3.69 10.72 11.38
CA TYR A 74 -3.84 11.26 12.73
C TYR A 74 -3.64 12.77 12.72
N LEU A 75 -4.41 13.44 13.58
CA LEU A 75 -4.17 14.85 13.87
C LEU A 75 -2.87 14.98 14.68
N SER A 76 -1.84 15.61 14.12
CA SER A 76 -0.56 15.84 14.80
C SER A 76 0.04 17.19 14.37
N ARG A 77 0.39 18.04 15.34
CA ARG A 77 0.90 19.40 15.12
C ARG A 77 2.43 19.51 15.08
N GLY A 78 3.17 18.40 15.10
CA GLY A 78 4.62 18.47 14.90
C GLY A 78 5.42 17.25 15.31
N ASN A 79 5.01 16.52 16.34
CA ASN A 79 5.81 15.45 16.92
C ASN A 79 5.46 14.08 16.34
N VAL A 80 6.32 13.62 15.43
CA VAL A 80 6.29 12.25 14.88
C VAL A 80 6.71 11.20 15.93
N ALA A 81 7.09 11.61 17.15
CA ALA A 81 7.41 10.71 18.25
C ALA A 81 6.17 10.07 18.92
N GLU A 82 4.98 10.55 18.58
CA GLU A 82 3.70 10.11 19.17
C GLU A 82 3.08 8.88 18.47
N VAL A 83 3.73 8.41 17.39
CA VAL A 83 3.34 7.21 16.65
C VAL A 83 4.33 6.07 16.91
N PRO A 84 3.90 4.80 16.83
CA PRO A 84 4.76 3.68 17.12
C PRO A 84 5.88 3.55 16.09
N LYS A 85 7.04 3.08 16.57
CA LYS A 85 8.07 2.52 15.69
C LYS A 85 7.59 1.19 15.14
N ILE A 86 8.06 0.82 13.95
CA ILE A 86 7.76 -0.47 13.33
C ILE A 86 9.06 -1.21 13.12
N THR A 87 9.18 -2.42 13.66
CA THR A 87 10.34 -3.28 13.40
C THR A 87 9.93 -4.39 12.44
N VAL A 88 10.67 -4.52 11.34
CA VAL A 88 10.50 -5.61 10.39
C VAL A 88 11.51 -6.70 10.72
N HIS A 89 11.01 -7.89 11.01
CA HIS A 89 11.82 -9.05 11.35
C HIS A 89 12.09 -9.88 10.10
N PHE A 90 13.35 -9.89 9.65
CA PHE A 90 13.85 -10.76 8.59
C PHE A 90 14.56 -11.97 9.19
N ARG A 91 14.82 -12.99 8.37
CA ARG A 91 15.65 -14.11 8.78
C ARG A 91 17.08 -13.61 9.08
N GLY A 92 17.43 -13.55 10.35
CA GLY A 92 18.76 -13.16 10.82
C GLY A 92 18.99 -11.66 10.97
N ALA A 93 17.96 -10.82 10.78
CA ALA A 93 18.09 -9.37 10.98
C ALA A 93 16.76 -8.73 11.37
N ASP A 94 16.83 -7.73 12.25
CA ASP A 94 15.71 -6.87 12.60
C ASP A 94 15.99 -5.46 12.08
N VAL A 95 15.02 -4.90 11.35
CA VAL A 95 15.11 -3.54 10.80
C VAL A 95 14.10 -2.65 11.52
N GLU A 96 14.60 -1.80 12.41
CA GLU A 96 13.77 -0.77 13.06
C GLU A 96 13.51 0.39 12.07
N LEU A 97 12.26 0.60 11.72
CA LEU A 97 11.80 1.74 10.94
C LEU A 97 11.35 2.86 11.89
N LYS A 98 12.09 3.96 11.86
CA LYS A 98 11.72 5.18 12.59
C LYS A 98 10.43 5.76 12.01
N PRO A 99 9.66 6.55 12.78
CA PRO A 99 8.43 7.16 12.30
C PRO A 99 8.57 7.99 11.02
N ILE A 100 9.73 8.60 10.80
CA ILE A 100 10.04 9.33 9.56
C ILE A 100 10.08 8.44 8.31
N ASN A 101 10.28 7.13 8.48
CA ASN A 101 10.28 6.14 7.40
C ASN A 101 8.89 5.54 7.16
N THR A 102 7.98 5.62 8.13
CA THR A 102 6.68 4.92 8.11
C THR A 102 5.50 5.87 8.10
N PHE A 103 5.69 7.16 8.36
CA PHE A 103 4.66 8.19 8.33
C PHE A 103 5.07 9.41 7.51
N VAL A 104 4.10 9.99 6.81
CA VAL A 104 4.25 11.21 6.01
C VAL A 104 3.32 12.30 6.52
N LYS A 105 3.80 13.54 6.54
CA LYS A 105 2.95 14.71 6.83
C LYS A 105 2.19 15.07 5.56
N THR A 106 0.85 14.99 5.59
CA THR A 106 0.02 15.40 4.44
C THR A 106 -0.46 16.85 4.53
N THR A 107 -0.44 17.45 5.74
CA THR A 107 -0.66 18.87 6.00
C THR A 107 0.14 19.32 7.23
N GLN A 108 0.02 20.59 7.65
CA GLN A 108 0.62 21.09 8.90
C GLN A 108 0.11 20.37 10.16
N ALA A 109 -1.08 19.76 10.09
CA ALA A 109 -1.73 19.11 11.24
C ALA A 109 -2.07 17.63 10.98
N SER A 110 -1.61 17.03 9.88
CA SER A 110 -1.96 15.66 9.49
C SER A 110 -0.71 14.81 9.28
N LEU A 111 -0.67 13.66 9.96
CA LEU A 111 0.38 12.65 9.85
C LEU A 111 -0.27 11.31 9.50
N CYS A 112 0.15 10.71 8.38
CA CYS A 112 -0.47 9.52 7.82
C CYS A 112 0.53 8.37 7.69
N LEU A 113 0.09 7.13 7.92
CA LEU A 113 0.89 5.94 7.71
C LEU A 113 1.16 5.75 6.20
N ALA A 114 2.42 5.70 5.80
CA ALA A 114 2.89 5.62 4.41
C ALA A 114 2.88 4.18 3.86
N PHE A 115 1.82 3.43 4.18
CA PHE A 115 1.64 2.03 3.79
C PHE A 115 0.37 1.89 2.94
N ALA A 116 0.40 1.01 1.95
CA ALA A 116 -0.73 0.74 1.08
C ALA A 116 -0.82 -0.75 0.70
N PRO A 117 -2.01 -1.26 0.33
CA PRO A 117 -2.14 -2.62 -0.15
C PRO A 117 -1.58 -2.75 -1.59
N ALA A 118 -0.86 -3.84 -1.86
CA ALA A 118 -0.12 -4.04 -3.10
C ALA A 118 -1.01 -4.15 -4.36
N ASN A 119 -2.30 -4.48 -4.19
CA ASN A 119 -3.26 -4.47 -5.30
C ASN A 119 -3.43 -3.06 -5.92
N VAL A 120 -3.15 -1.98 -5.19
CA VAL A 120 -3.13 -0.61 -5.73
C VAL A 120 -2.06 -0.45 -6.80
N LEU A 121 -0.85 -0.97 -6.58
CA LEU A 121 0.21 -0.98 -7.61
C LEU A 121 -0.23 -1.77 -8.84
N GLN A 122 -0.91 -2.90 -8.64
CA GLN A 122 -1.40 -3.71 -9.75
C GLN A 122 -2.38 -2.92 -10.62
N PHE A 123 -3.29 -2.14 -10.02
CA PHE A 123 -4.15 -1.22 -10.77
C PHE A 123 -3.36 -0.16 -11.53
N MET A 124 -2.35 0.47 -10.91
CA MET A 124 -1.51 1.49 -11.58
C MET A 124 -0.73 0.90 -12.76
N VAL A 125 -0.11 -0.28 -12.61
CA VAL A 125 0.64 -0.97 -13.67
C VAL A 125 -0.29 -1.38 -14.81
N ILE A 126 -1.47 -1.92 -14.49
CA ILE A 126 -2.47 -2.28 -15.49
C ILE A 126 -2.95 -1.03 -16.22
N TRP A 127 -3.21 0.07 -15.52
CA TRP A 127 -3.65 1.34 -16.10
C TRP A 127 -2.61 1.93 -17.07
N HIS A 128 -1.33 1.95 -16.70
CA HIS A 128 -0.25 2.36 -17.61
C HIS A 128 -0.14 1.47 -18.85
N LYS A 129 -0.35 0.14 -18.71
CA LYS A 129 -0.40 -0.77 -19.84
C LYS A 129 -1.60 -0.49 -20.74
N TRP A 130 -2.77 -0.19 -20.17
CA TRP A 130 -3.98 0.20 -20.92
C TRP A 130 -3.80 1.50 -21.71
N ILE A 131 -3.21 2.54 -21.12
CA ILE A 131 -2.91 3.79 -21.83
C ILE A 131 -1.93 3.55 -22.97
N SER A 132 -0.87 2.79 -22.68
CA SER A 132 0.14 2.45 -23.69
C SER A 132 -0.48 1.63 -24.83
N TRP A 133 -1.40 0.71 -24.52
CA TRP A 133 -2.13 -0.09 -25.49
C TRP A 133 -3.13 0.74 -26.30
N TRP A 134 -3.88 1.64 -25.67
CA TRP A 134 -4.78 2.58 -26.35
C TRP A 134 -4.01 3.52 -27.29
N GLY A 135 -2.89 4.07 -26.83
CA GLY A 135 -1.98 4.87 -27.65
C GLY A 135 -1.38 4.07 -28.81
N MET A 136 -1.09 2.78 -28.60
CA MET A 136 -0.62 1.88 -29.66
C MET A 136 -1.72 1.58 -30.69
N ILE A 137 -2.97 1.34 -30.25
CA ILE A 137 -4.13 1.14 -31.13
C ILE A 137 -4.36 2.39 -31.98
N TRP A 138 -4.34 3.56 -31.36
CA TRP A 138 -4.49 4.84 -32.05
C TRP A 138 -3.40 5.05 -33.10
N LYS A 139 -2.13 4.73 -32.77
CA LYS A 139 -1.02 4.79 -33.72
C LYS A 139 -1.10 3.73 -34.83
N ARG A 140 -1.73 2.58 -34.60
CA ARG A 140 -1.72 1.46 -35.56
C ARG A 140 -2.81 1.54 -36.62
N ARG A 141 -4.01 2.07 -36.30
CA ARG A 141 -5.15 2.07 -37.24
C ARG A 141 -6.09 3.28 -37.06
N PRO A 142 -5.68 4.49 -37.45
CA PRO A 142 -6.51 5.69 -37.33
C PRO A 142 -7.80 5.66 -38.19
N SER A 143 -7.87 4.84 -39.23
CA SER A 143 -8.98 4.82 -40.21
C SER A 143 -10.13 3.85 -39.91
N LEU A 144 -9.97 2.92 -38.95
CA LEU A 144 -11.02 1.95 -38.61
C LEU A 144 -12.05 2.50 -37.63
N LEU A 145 -11.69 3.54 -36.87
CA LEU A 145 -12.63 4.18 -35.95
C LEU A 145 -13.67 5.01 -36.71
N SER A 146 -13.29 5.65 -37.83
CA SER A 146 -14.24 6.32 -38.72
C SER A 146 -15.31 5.35 -39.24
N GLN A 147 -14.94 4.09 -39.51
CA GLN A 147 -15.87 3.05 -39.97
C GLN A 147 -16.71 2.46 -38.83
N LEU A 148 -16.14 2.31 -37.62
CA LEU A 148 -16.88 1.80 -36.46
C LEU A 148 -17.85 2.84 -35.85
N ILE A 149 -17.49 4.13 -35.90
CA ILE A 149 -18.39 5.22 -35.51
C ILE A 149 -19.52 5.35 -36.54
N ALA A 150 -19.23 5.21 -37.84
CA ALA A 150 -20.26 5.17 -38.88
C ALA A 150 -21.21 3.96 -38.71
N ALA A 151 -20.68 2.77 -38.44
CA ALA A 151 -21.49 1.55 -38.25
C ALA A 151 -22.38 1.58 -36.99
N LYS A 152 -22.03 2.37 -35.96
CA LYS A 152 -22.86 2.53 -34.76
C LYS A 152 -24.02 3.53 -34.98
N HIS A 153 -23.89 4.44 -35.93
CA HIS A 153 -24.89 5.48 -36.20
C HIS A 153 -25.92 5.06 -37.27
N GLU A 154 -25.67 3.97 -38.00
CA GLU A 154 -26.57 3.43 -39.04
C GLU A 154 -27.49 2.31 -38.52
N ASN A 155 -27.34 1.92 -37.25
CA ASN A 155 -28.14 0.87 -36.59
C ASN A 155 -28.91 1.39 -35.37
N SER A 156 -29.23 2.69 -35.33
CA SER A 156 -30.09 3.33 -34.33
C SER A 156 -31.24 4.08 -34.98
#